data_AF-A0A9P9DJU2-F1
#
_entry.id   AF-A0A9P9DJU2-F1
#
_cell.length_a   1.000
_cell.length_b   1.000
_cell.length_c   1.000
_cell.angle_alpha   90.00
_cell.angle_beta   90.00
_cell.angle_gamma   90.00
#
_symmetry.space_group_name_H-M   'P 1'
#
loop_
_entity.id
_entity.type
_entity.pdbx_description
1 polymer ?
#
loop_
_entity_poly.entity_id
_entity_poly.type
_entity_poly.pdbx_seq_one_letter_code
_entity_poly.pdbx_strand_id
1 'polypeptide(L)'
;MEMEKEMEKDIEMTNGIDMGLPDSEDAIFAAEAESHMDLLEFVEPSVKESGTQRLLTQSRRIKNKYDLETHMYNVSSMRRIAIIYQPFSWAPLEVSKDMLHQLMTLTNAMRDVWDVVLSFRAQNTEVEEAFSPCSWNRHRAKREISYIFKYPERKAIGKEKVAWVIRQIGLYHQYSLQSEKSTWMLIFPNHQSYSLDRVAEIMDPDKHPLEPHISFQSTHIQSWRWFMADLEKEFHGLAMDILNVEIEESLDFEAMYYQLSRLRYIETRL
;
A
#
# COMPACT_ATOMS: atom_id res chain seq x y z
N MET A 1 34.58 34.53 36.50
CA MET A 1 33.17 34.24 36.87
C MET A 1 32.19 35.33 36.39
N GLU A 2 32.54 36.10 35.36
CA GLU A 2 31.61 36.97 34.60
C GLU A 2 31.67 36.68 33.09
N MET A 3 32.70 35.97 32.63
CA MET A 3 32.86 35.54 31.23
C MET A 3 32.11 34.25 30.86
N GLU A 4 31.69 33.45 31.85
CA GLU A 4 30.86 32.25 31.60
C GLU A 4 29.37 32.57 31.46
N LYS A 5 28.93 33.76 31.89
CA LYS A 5 27.52 34.18 31.79
C LYS A 5 27.17 34.89 30.48
N GLU A 6 28.15 35.31 29.69
CA GLU A 6 27.90 35.86 28.35
C GLU A 6 27.88 34.78 27.26
N MET A 7 28.53 33.63 27.47
CA MET A 7 28.50 32.52 26.50
C MET A 7 27.22 31.68 26.57
N GLU A 8 26.47 31.74 27.69
CA GLU A 8 25.16 31.10 27.86
C GLU A 8 24.00 31.94 27.28
N LYS A 9 24.24 33.19 26.87
CA LYS A 9 23.20 34.07 26.33
C LYS A 9 23.08 34.07 24.80
N ASP A 10 24.07 33.51 24.10
CA ASP A 10 24.07 33.43 22.63
C ASP A 10 23.58 32.07 22.09
N ILE A 11 23.11 31.17 22.96
CA ILE A 11 22.58 29.85 22.58
C ILE A 11 21.03 29.82 22.53
N GLU A 12 20.33 30.89 22.95
CA GLU A 12 18.85 30.97 22.95
C GLU A 12 18.24 31.77 21.79
N MET A 13 18.92 31.89 20.65
CA MET A 13 18.34 32.45 19.42
C MET A 13 18.55 31.56 18.19
N THR A 14 18.21 30.28 18.30
CA THR A 14 17.73 29.54 17.14
C THR A 14 16.22 29.68 17.08
N ASN A 15 15.77 30.67 16.30
CA ASN A 15 14.42 30.71 15.75
C ASN A 15 14.18 29.37 15.05
N GLY A 16 13.51 28.45 15.74
CA GLY A 16 12.87 27.31 15.11
C GLY A 16 11.85 27.87 14.14
N ILE A 17 12.20 27.84 12.86
CA ILE A 17 11.21 27.88 11.79
C ILE A 17 10.32 26.68 12.08
N ASP A 18 9.13 26.94 12.59
CA ASP A 18 8.04 25.99 12.61
C ASP A 18 7.69 25.69 11.15
N MET A 19 8.48 24.79 10.54
CA MET A 19 8.07 24.07 9.36
C MET A 19 6.95 23.18 9.86
N GLY A 20 5.72 23.69 9.82
CA GLY A 20 4.50 22.98 10.15
C GLY A 20 4.41 21.71 9.31
N LEU A 21 5.16 20.69 9.72
CA LEU A 21 5.00 19.33 9.30
C LEU A 21 3.66 18.93 9.93
N PRO A 22 2.64 18.61 9.12
CA PRO A 22 1.40 18.10 9.68
C PRO A 22 1.74 16.94 10.63
N ASP A 23 1.02 16.83 11.74
CA ASP A 23 1.13 15.69 12.65
C ASP A 23 1.22 14.42 11.79
N SER A 24 2.24 13.57 12.01
CA SER A 24 2.66 12.60 10.99
C SER A 24 1.57 11.61 10.56
N GLU A 25 0.50 11.49 11.36
CA GLU A 25 -0.69 10.70 11.03
C GLU A 25 -1.64 11.39 10.04
N ASP A 26 -1.72 12.72 10.03
CA ASP A 26 -2.55 13.49 9.09
C ASP A 26 -1.96 13.50 7.68
N ALA A 27 -0.66 13.22 7.54
CA ALA A 27 -0.01 13.04 6.25
C ALA A 27 -0.42 11.73 5.53
N ILE A 28 -1.13 10.82 6.21
CA ILE A 28 -1.52 9.52 5.66
C ILE A 28 -2.92 9.56 5.04
N PHE A 29 -3.78 10.45 5.52
CA PHE A 29 -5.20 10.50 5.14
C PHE A 29 -5.53 11.76 4.35
N ALA A 30 -6.47 11.65 3.41
CA ALA A 30 -7.02 12.81 2.75
C ALA A 30 -7.87 13.64 3.73
N ALA A 31 -7.96 14.94 3.45
CA ALA A 31 -8.92 15.81 4.12
C ALA A 31 -10.35 15.30 3.90
N GLU A 32 -11.26 15.54 4.86
CA GLU A 32 -12.63 15.03 4.78
C GLU A 32 -13.36 15.40 3.48
N ALA A 33 -13.14 16.61 2.97
CA ALA A 33 -13.79 17.12 1.76
C ALA A 33 -13.38 16.38 0.47
N GLU A 34 -12.19 15.79 0.46
CA GLU A 34 -11.63 15.06 -0.68
C GLU A 34 -11.73 13.53 -0.50
N SER A 35 -12.18 13.11 0.68
CA SER A 35 -12.22 11.71 1.05
C SER A 35 -13.29 10.94 0.31
N HIS A 36 -12.94 9.74 -0.15
CA HIS A 36 -13.87 8.76 -0.66
C HIS A 36 -13.32 7.33 -0.52
N MET A 37 -14.22 6.36 -0.57
CA MET A 37 -13.90 4.95 -0.75
C MET A 37 -14.93 4.33 -1.68
N ASP A 38 -14.52 3.30 -2.42
CA ASP A 38 -15.44 2.54 -3.25
C ASP A 38 -15.87 1.29 -2.50
N LEU A 39 -17.17 1.07 -2.36
CA LEU A 39 -17.74 -0.13 -1.76
C LEU A 39 -18.29 -1.03 -2.86
N LEU A 40 -17.85 -2.29 -2.87
CA LEU A 40 -18.44 -3.36 -3.65
C LEU A 40 -19.17 -4.32 -2.72
N GLU A 41 -20.43 -4.60 -3.04
CA GLU A 41 -21.26 -5.49 -2.25
C GLU A 41 -21.84 -6.61 -3.10
N PHE A 42 -21.90 -7.81 -2.52
CA PHE A 42 -22.44 -9.00 -3.13
C PHE A 42 -23.63 -9.43 -2.28
N VAL A 43 -24.83 -9.12 -2.78
CA VAL A 43 -26.09 -9.54 -2.16
C VAL A 43 -26.48 -10.92 -2.68
N GLU A 44 -27.09 -11.72 -1.81
CA GLU A 44 -27.56 -13.06 -2.14
C GLU A 44 -28.46 -13.03 -3.40
N PRO A 45 -28.23 -13.90 -4.38
CA PRO A 45 -28.90 -13.82 -5.67
C PRO A 45 -30.38 -14.16 -5.52
N SER A 46 -31.28 -13.20 -5.80
CA SER A 46 -32.72 -13.50 -5.88
C SER A 46 -33.11 -14.23 -7.18
N VAL A 47 -32.33 -14.12 -8.27
CA VAL A 47 -32.58 -14.78 -9.58
C VAL A 47 -31.25 -15.00 -10.36
N LYS A 48 -31.22 -15.94 -11.31
CA LYS A 48 -30.08 -16.35 -12.17
C LYS A 48 -29.56 -15.25 -13.12
N GLU A 49 -28.71 -14.35 -12.65
CA GLU A 49 -27.87 -13.50 -13.52
C GLU A 49 -26.40 -13.89 -13.35
N SER A 50 -25.64 -13.87 -14.45
CA SER A 50 -24.22 -14.22 -14.43
C SER A 50 -23.41 -13.23 -13.58
N GLY A 51 -22.44 -13.75 -12.84
CA GLY A 51 -21.75 -13.07 -11.74
C GLY A 51 -21.16 -11.70 -12.10
N THR A 52 -20.56 -11.53 -13.29
CA THR A 52 -19.77 -10.32 -13.60
C THR A 52 -20.63 -9.07 -13.89
N GLN A 53 -21.79 -9.21 -14.54
CA GLN A 53 -22.66 -8.07 -14.87
C GLN A 53 -23.44 -7.53 -13.66
N ARG A 54 -23.62 -8.33 -12.61
CA ARG A 54 -24.25 -7.93 -11.34
C ARG A 54 -23.41 -6.98 -10.49
N LEU A 55 -22.11 -6.93 -10.74
CA LEU A 55 -21.11 -6.32 -9.84
C LEU A 55 -21.03 -4.81 -9.98
N LEU A 56 -21.10 -4.33 -11.22
CA LEU A 56 -21.14 -2.90 -11.50
C LEU A 56 -22.44 -2.26 -10.99
N THR A 57 -23.51 -3.04 -10.82
CA THR A 57 -24.82 -2.55 -10.37
C THR A 57 -24.88 -2.23 -8.87
N GLN A 58 -23.93 -2.70 -8.05
CA GLN A 58 -23.87 -2.42 -6.61
C GLN A 58 -22.58 -1.74 -6.15
N SER A 59 -21.70 -1.33 -7.08
CA SER A 59 -20.58 -0.47 -6.73
C SER A 59 -21.07 0.90 -6.30
N ARG A 60 -20.58 1.42 -5.17
CA ARG A 60 -20.93 2.75 -4.69
C ARG A 60 -19.72 3.48 -4.14
N ARG A 61 -19.52 4.71 -4.60
CA ARG A 61 -18.57 5.64 -4.00
C ARG A 61 -19.19 6.31 -2.76
N ILE A 62 -18.55 6.11 -1.62
CA ILE A 62 -18.92 6.70 -0.32
C ILE A 62 -17.98 7.88 -0.06
N LYS A 63 -18.53 9.06 0.24
CA LYS A 63 -17.77 10.32 0.35
C LYS A 63 -17.53 10.79 1.78
N ASN A 64 -18.25 10.24 2.75
CA ASN A 64 -18.14 10.64 4.15
C ASN A 64 -18.62 9.53 5.09
N LYS A 65 -18.34 9.70 6.38
CA LYS A 65 -18.69 8.72 7.42
C LYS A 65 -20.20 8.51 7.61
N TYR A 66 -21.03 9.54 7.41
CA TYR A 66 -22.48 9.42 7.58
C TYR A 66 -23.12 8.59 6.47
N ASP A 67 -22.65 8.78 5.24
CA ASP A 67 -23.05 7.95 4.09
C ASP A 67 -22.63 6.50 4.31
N LEU A 68 -21.44 6.27 4.85
CA LEU A 68 -20.95 4.93 5.21
C LEU A 68 -21.86 4.25 6.23
N GLU A 69 -22.13 4.91 7.36
CA GLU A 69 -23.00 4.37 8.41
C GLU A 69 -24.39 4.03 7.86
N THR A 70 -25.02 5.01 7.20
CA THR A 70 -26.36 4.85 6.63
C THR A 70 -26.41 3.68 5.66
N HIS A 71 -25.38 3.51 4.83
CA HIS A 71 -25.34 2.42 3.87
C HIS A 71 -25.12 1.06 4.53
N MET A 72 -24.19 0.98 5.48
CA MET A 72 -23.85 -0.25 6.21
C MET A 72 -25.03 -0.83 7.01
N TYR A 73 -25.93 0.02 7.51
CA TYR A 73 -27.16 -0.42 8.20
C TYR A 73 -28.24 -0.94 7.25
N ASN A 74 -28.29 -0.42 6.02
CA ASN A 74 -29.38 -0.72 5.08
C ASN A 74 -29.13 -1.95 4.21
N VAL A 75 -27.86 -2.35 4.03
CA VAL A 75 -27.51 -3.46 3.12
C VAL A 75 -26.94 -4.65 3.88
N SER A 76 -27.60 -5.80 3.73
CA SER A 76 -27.07 -7.10 4.15
C SER A 76 -26.44 -7.79 2.95
N SER A 77 -25.11 -7.77 2.88
CA SER A 77 -24.32 -8.46 1.85
C SER A 77 -23.70 -9.75 2.39
N MET A 78 -23.49 -10.73 1.50
CA MET A 78 -22.71 -11.94 1.79
C MET A 78 -21.22 -11.63 1.78
N ARG A 79 -20.79 -10.79 0.84
CA ARG A 79 -19.42 -10.31 0.72
C ARG A 79 -19.42 -8.80 0.52
N ARG A 80 -18.64 -8.11 1.34
CA ARG A 80 -18.45 -6.64 1.28
C ARG A 80 -16.97 -6.35 1.09
N ILE A 81 -16.64 -5.48 0.15
CA ILE A 81 -15.28 -5.03 -0.09
C ILE A 81 -15.24 -3.51 -0.08
N ALA A 82 -14.51 -2.96 0.87
CA ALA A 82 -14.11 -1.55 0.86
C ALA A 82 -12.79 -1.43 0.10
N ILE A 83 -12.76 -0.55 -0.89
CA ILE A 83 -11.58 -0.28 -1.72
C ILE A 83 -11.15 1.15 -1.45
N ILE A 84 -9.89 1.29 -1.10
CA ILE A 84 -9.23 2.56 -0.80
C ILE A 84 -8.05 2.67 -1.76
N TYR A 85 -7.88 3.84 -2.37
CA TYR A 85 -6.79 4.12 -3.29
C TYR A 85 -5.87 5.19 -2.71
N GLN A 86 -4.63 5.24 -3.21
CA GLN A 86 -3.83 6.46 -3.24
C GLN A 86 -3.93 7.06 -4.65
N PRO A 87 -3.83 8.39 -4.84
CA PRO A 87 -3.68 8.97 -6.18
C PRO A 87 -2.40 8.48 -6.87
N PHE A 88 -1.33 8.31 -6.09
CA PHE A 88 -0.03 7.73 -6.47
C PHE A 88 0.67 7.21 -5.22
N SER A 89 1.70 6.36 -5.35
CA SER A 89 2.20 5.52 -4.24
C SER A 89 2.78 6.23 -3.01
N TRP A 90 2.97 7.55 -3.05
CA TRP A 90 3.43 8.36 -1.91
C TRP A 90 2.43 9.44 -1.51
N ALA A 91 1.26 9.47 -2.15
CA ALA A 91 0.19 10.37 -1.77
C ALA A 91 -0.55 9.84 -0.53
N PRO A 92 -1.20 10.72 0.24
CA PRO A 92 -2.17 10.29 1.24
C PRO A 92 -3.22 9.35 0.63
N LEU A 93 -3.73 8.43 1.45
CA LEU A 93 -4.89 7.62 1.13
C LEU A 93 -6.08 8.54 0.85
N GLU A 94 -6.87 8.21 -0.16
CA GLU A 94 -8.06 8.99 -0.51
C GLU A 94 -9.20 8.84 0.51
N VAL A 95 -8.97 8.20 1.65
CA VAL A 95 -9.92 8.05 2.76
C VAL A 95 -9.53 8.99 3.90
N SER A 96 -10.51 9.56 4.60
CA SER A 96 -10.24 10.26 5.85
C SER A 96 -10.05 9.29 7.01
N LYS A 97 -9.27 9.69 8.03
CA LYS A 97 -9.06 8.91 9.25
C LYS A 97 -10.38 8.53 9.92
N ASP A 98 -11.29 9.50 10.03
CA ASP A 98 -12.63 9.34 10.62
C ASP A 98 -13.46 8.30 9.87
N MET A 99 -13.47 8.34 8.53
CA MET A 99 -14.24 7.40 7.73
C MET A 99 -13.67 5.98 7.81
N LEU A 100 -12.34 5.83 7.84
CA LEU A 100 -11.69 4.54 8.03
C LEU A 100 -11.94 3.98 9.44
N HIS A 101 -11.80 4.82 10.47
CA HIS A 101 -12.10 4.43 11.85
C HIS A 101 -13.56 4.00 12.00
N GLN A 102 -14.48 4.70 11.36
CA GLN A 102 -15.89 4.33 11.31
C GLN A 102 -16.11 2.97 10.63
N LEU A 103 -15.46 2.73 9.48
CA LEU A 103 -15.51 1.43 8.79
C LEU A 103 -15.04 0.29 9.70
N MET A 104 -13.90 0.48 10.38
CA MET A 104 -13.35 -0.50 11.31
C MET A 104 -14.29 -0.74 12.50
N THR A 105 -14.90 0.32 13.03
CA THR A 105 -15.87 0.21 14.14
C THR A 105 -17.13 -0.56 13.72
N LEU A 106 -17.73 -0.21 12.57
CA LEU A 106 -18.94 -0.87 12.05
C LEU A 106 -18.71 -2.35 11.70
N THR A 107 -17.49 -2.71 11.30
CA THR A 107 -17.12 -4.09 10.96
C THR A 107 -16.53 -4.85 12.14
N ASN A 108 -16.32 -4.17 13.29
CA ASN A 108 -15.60 -4.65 14.46
C ASN A 108 -14.23 -5.25 14.10
N ALA A 109 -13.50 -4.59 13.20
CA ALA A 109 -12.22 -5.06 12.69
C ALA A 109 -11.14 -5.10 13.79
N MET A 110 -10.21 -6.06 13.68
CA MET A 110 -9.05 -6.12 14.57
C MET A 110 -8.18 -4.86 14.47
N ARG A 111 -7.53 -4.49 15.58
CA ARG A 111 -6.73 -3.25 15.66
C ARG A 111 -5.51 -3.26 14.74
N ASP A 112 -4.93 -4.44 14.51
CA ASP A 112 -3.72 -4.64 13.69
C ASP A 112 -3.91 -4.22 12.22
N VAL A 113 -5.16 -3.97 11.77
CA VAL A 113 -5.42 -3.35 10.46
C VAL A 113 -4.77 -1.96 10.36
N TRP A 114 -4.62 -1.24 11.48
CA TRP A 114 -3.91 0.05 11.48
C TRP A 114 -2.46 -0.10 11.03
N ASP A 115 -1.78 -1.19 11.36
CA ASP A 115 -0.39 -1.38 10.91
C ASP A 115 -0.31 -1.47 9.37
N VAL A 116 -1.31 -2.12 8.75
CA VAL A 116 -1.42 -2.18 7.29
C VAL A 116 -1.66 -0.79 6.71
N VAL A 117 -2.58 -0.01 7.30
CA VAL A 117 -2.92 1.35 6.83
C VAL A 117 -1.73 2.30 6.99
N LEU A 118 -1.06 2.29 8.13
CA LEU A 118 0.06 3.16 8.47
C LEU A 118 1.29 2.90 7.60
N SER A 119 1.37 1.76 6.95
CA SER A 119 2.44 1.44 5.99
C SER A 119 2.28 2.18 4.66
N PHE A 120 1.14 2.82 4.39
CA PHE A 120 0.91 3.68 3.21
C PHE A 120 1.29 5.14 3.45
N ARG A 121 1.95 5.45 4.57
CA ARG A 121 2.48 6.78 4.85
C ARG A 121 3.43 7.27 3.75
N ALA A 122 3.52 8.59 3.60
CA ALA A 122 4.54 9.20 2.76
C ALA A 122 5.92 8.65 3.16
N GLN A 123 6.63 8.07 2.19
CA GLN A 123 7.99 7.59 2.39
C GLN A 123 8.95 8.70 1.99
N ASN A 124 9.95 8.92 2.85
CA ASN A 124 10.96 9.97 2.64
C ASN A 124 12.24 9.42 1.99
N THR A 125 12.28 8.10 1.76
CA THR A 125 13.44 7.37 1.22
C THR A 125 12.98 6.38 0.16
N GLU A 126 13.80 6.23 -0.88
CA GLU A 126 13.60 5.17 -1.88
C GLU A 126 14.01 3.78 -1.35
N VAL A 127 14.70 3.73 -0.21
CA VAL A 127 15.08 2.49 0.45
C VAL A 127 13.82 1.85 1.01
N GLU A 128 13.54 0.66 0.51
CA GLU A 128 12.41 -0.13 0.94
C GLU A 128 12.70 -0.69 2.34
N GLU A 129 11.98 -0.20 3.35
CA GLU A 129 11.98 -0.86 4.65
C GLU A 129 11.27 -2.21 4.50
N ALA A 130 11.95 -3.31 4.88
CA ALA A 130 11.45 -4.69 4.82
C ALA A 130 10.21 -4.95 5.71
N PHE A 131 9.60 -3.91 6.26
CA PHE A 131 8.42 -4.01 7.10
C PHE A 131 7.17 -4.29 6.24
N SER A 132 6.69 -5.53 6.33
CA SER A 132 5.39 -5.94 5.80
C SER A 132 4.58 -6.51 6.97
N PRO A 133 3.71 -5.71 7.62
CA PRO A 133 2.91 -6.20 8.72
C PRO A 133 2.03 -7.36 8.22
N CYS A 134 1.88 -8.37 9.06
CA CYS A 134 1.05 -9.54 8.81
C CYS A 134 0.48 -10.00 10.15
N SER A 135 -0.84 -9.95 10.26
CA SER A 135 -1.55 -10.36 11.46
C SER A 135 -2.63 -11.37 11.11
N TRP A 136 -2.76 -12.37 11.97
CA TRP A 136 -3.79 -13.39 11.88
C TRP A 136 -4.47 -13.49 13.24
N ASN A 137 -5.78 -13.28 13.28
CA ASN A 137 -6.58 -13.44 14.50
C ASN A 137 -7.60 -14.58 14.34
N ARG A 138 -7.69 -15.43 15.38
CA ARG A 138 -8.64 -16.53 15.48
C ARG A 138 -9.55 -16.29 16.68
N HIS A 139 -10.75 -15.78 16.42
CA HIS A 139 -11.79 -15.66 17.44
C HIS A 139 -12.78 -16.82 17.36
N ARG A 140 -13.61 -17.06 18.39
CA ARG A 140 -14.59 -18.17 18.33
C ARG A 140 -15.59 -18.03 17.18
N ALA A 141 -16.01 -16.80 16.87
CA ALA A 141 -17.04 -16.51 15.87
C ALA A 141 -16.50 -15.98 14.53
N LYS A 142 -15.23 -15.58 14.46
CA LYS A 142 -14.65 -14.97 13.25
C LYS A 142 -13.18 -15.35 13.04
N ARG A 143 -12.73 -15.22 11.80
CA ARG A 143 -11.33 -15.32 11.37
C ARG A 143 -10.95 -14.00 10.73
N GLU A 144 -9.79 -13.47 11.09
CA GLU A 144 -9.29 -12.22 10.52
C GLU A 144 -7.85 -12.41 10.08
N ILE A 145 -7.52 -11.84 8.93
CA ILE A 145 -6.17 -11.76 8.40
C ILE A 145 -5.95 -10.37 7.84
N SER A 146 -4.82 -9.75 8.15
CA SER A 146 -4.37 -8.52 7.50
C SER A 146 -2.91 -8.65 7.12
N TYR A 147 -2.55 -8.16 5.94
CA TYR A 147 -1.16 -8.15 5.51
C TYR A 147 -0.90 -7.13 4.41
N ILE A 148 0.38 -6.83 4.23
CA ILE A 148 0.87 -6.12 3.05
C ILE A 148 1.49 -7.11 2.08
N PHE A 149 1.13 -6.98 0.81
CA PHE A 149 1.73 -7.71 -0.28
C PHE A 149 2.48 -6.74 -1.20
N LYS A 150 3.79 -6.91 -1.28
CA LYS A 150 4.64 -6.09 -2.15
C LYS A 150 4.92 -6.78 -3.48
N TYR A 151 5.02 -6.00 -4.54
CA TYR A 151 5.30 -6.50 -5.87
C TYR A 151 6.04 -5.49 -6.75
N PRO A 152 6.92 -5.95 -7.65
CA PRO A 152 7.55 -5.10 -8.64
C PRO A 152 6.59 -4.80 -9.79
N GLU A 153 6.65 -3.57 -10.26
CA GLU A 153 5.91 -3.05 -11.40
C GLU A 153 6.85 -2.25 -12.31
N ARG A 154 6.61 -2.29 -13.61
CA ARG A 154 7.31 -1.44 -14.58
C ARG A 154 6.65 -0.07 -14.64
N LYS A 155 7.40 0.98 -14.32
CA LYS A 155 6.98 2.38 -14.46
C LYS A 155 7.73 3.02 -15.62
N ALA A 156 6.99 3.64 -16.53
CA ALA A 156 7.59 4.46 -17.59
C ALA A 156 8.19 5.73 -16.97
N ILE A 157 9.47 5.99 -17.25
CA ILE A 157 10.19 7.22 -16.89
C ILE A 157 10.52 7.95 -18.19
N GLY A 158 9.59 8.77 -18.67
CA GLY A 158 9.72 9.48 -19.95
C GLY A 158 9.42 8.61 -21.17
N LYS A 159 9.90 9.03 -22.36
CA LYS A 159 9.47 8.46 -23.65
C LYS A 159 9.99 7.04 -23.92
N GLU A 160 11.12 6.64 -23.34
CA GLU A 160 11.79 5.37 -23.69
C GLU A 160 12.41 4.61 -22.51
N LYS A 161 12.44 5.18 -21.30
CA LYS A 161 13.01 4.47 -20.14
C LYS A 161 11.91 3.82 -19.33
N VAL A 162 12.17 2.59 -18.90
CA VAL A 162 11.31 1.85 -17.98
C VAL A 162 12.16 1.53 -16.76
N ALA A 163 11.63 1.79 -15.57
CA ALA A 163 12.27 1.39 -14.33
C ALA A 163 11.34 0.48 -13.53
N TRP A 164 11.95 -0.41 -12.76
CA TRP A 164 11.23 -1.21 -11.79
C TRP A 164 11.01 -0.43 -10.50
N VAL A 165 9.75 -0.36 -10.08
CA VAL A 165 9.33 0.19 -8.79
C VAL A 165 8.67 -0.90 -7.97
N ILE A 166 8.88 -0.89 -6.66
CA ILE A 166 8.14 -1.76 -5.75
C ILE A 166 6.85 -1.03 -5.35
N ARG A 167 5.74 -1.74 -5.48
CA ARG A 167 4.39 -1.33 -5.06
C ARG A 167 3.93 -2.22 -3.94
N GLN A 168 2.88 -1.81 -3.25
CA GLN A 168 2.29 -2.61 -2.18
C GLN A 168 0.76 -2.56 -2.22
N ILE A 169 0.14 -3.67 -1.85
CA ILE A 169 -1.31 -3.82 -1.64
C ILE A 169 -1.53 -4.11 -0.17
N GLY A 170 -2.43 -3.36 0.45
CA GLY A 170 -2.89 -3.61 1.81
C GLY A 170 -4.14 -4.45 1.75
N LEU A 171 -4.17 -5.56 2.47
CA LEU A 171 -5.33 -6.43 2.54
C LEU A 171 -5.73 -6.63 3.99
N TYR A 172 -7.03 -6.57 4.21
CA TYR A 172 -7.67 -7.11 5.40
C TYR A 172 -8.88 -7.92 4.98
N HIS A 173 -9.04 -9.09 5.58
CA HIS A 173 -10.17 -9.99 5.39
C HIS A 173 -10.66 -10.46 6.75
N GLN A 174 -11.97 -10.31 6.97
CA GLN A 174 -12.71 -10.90 8.06
C GLN A 174 -13.73 -11.88 7.49
N TYR A 175 -13.75 -13.09 8.05
CA TYR A 175 -14.74 -14.12 7.77
C TYR A 175 -15.51 -14.49 9.03
N SER A 176 -16.83 -14.29 9.00
CA SER A 176 -17.75 -14.70 10.07
C SER A 176 -18.13 -16.17 9.89
N LEU A 177 -17.86 -17.00 10.91
CA LEU A 177 -18.19 -18.42 10.89
C LEU A 177 -19.68 -18.69 11.08
N GLN A 178 -20.41 -17.77 11.72
CA GLN A 178 -21.83 -17.95 12.00
C GLN A 178 -22.72 -17.58 10.82
N SER A 179 -22.36 -16.50 10.13
CA SER A 179 -23.15 -15.98 9.01
C SER A 179 -22.54 -16.33 7.65
N GLU A 180 -21.35 -16.95 7.62
CA GLU A 180 -20.57 -17.24 6.41
C GLU A 180 -20.29 -16.00 5.54
N LYS A 181 -20.27 -14.82 6.18
CA LYS A 181 -20.08 -13.54 5.50
C LYS A 181 -18.62 -13.13 5.51
N SER A 182 -18.18 -12.50 4.41
CA SER A 182 -16.84 -11.94 4.29
C SER A 182 -16.87 -10.42 4.23
N THR A 183 -15.97 -9.78 4.96
CA THR A 183 -15.69 -8.35 4.86
C THR A 183 -14.23 -8.16 4.48
N TRP A 184 -13.99 -7.36 3.46
CA TRP A 184 -12.67 -7.06 2.94
C TRP A 184 -12.40 -5.57 2.96
N MET A 185 -11.16 -5.22 3.20
CA MET A 185 -10.61 -3.90 2.95
C MET A 185 -9.37 -4.08 2.08
N LEU A 186 -9.38 -3.42 0.93
CA LEU A 186 -8.30 -3.45 -0.05
C LEU A 186 -7.75 -2.02 -0.18
N ILE A 187 -6.44 -1.87 -0.02
CA ILE A 187 -5.73 -0.61 -0.17
C ILE A 187 -4.79 -0.75 -1.36
N PHE A 188 -5.06 0.02 -2.42
CA PHE A 188 -4.27 -0.02 -3.65
C PHE A 188 -3.36 1.21 -3.77
N PRO A 189 -2.17 1.04 -4.35
CA PRO A 189 -1.15 2.09 -4.44
C PRO A 189 -1.44 3.13 -5.53
N ASN A 190 -2.39 2.85 -6.42
CA ASN A 190 -2.96 3.76 -7.41
C ASN A 190 -4.22 3.17 -8.06
N HIS A 191 -5.02 4.02 -8.73
CA HIS A 191 -6.22 3.63 -9.49
C HIS A 191 -5.94 2.75 -10.71
N GLN A 192 -4.70 2.71 -11.21
CA GLN A 192 -4.32 1.93 -12.39
C GLN A 192 -3.96 0.48 -12.05
N SER A 193 -3.71 0.18 -10.77
CA SER A 193 -3.25 -1.14 -10.34
C SER A 193 -4.34 -2.19 -10.50
N TYR A 194 -5.57 -1.85 -10.14
CA TYR A 194 -6.73 -2.74 -10.22
C TYR A 194 -7.99 -1.95 -10.62
N SER A 195 -8.58 -2.31 -11.75
CA SER A 195 -9.92 -1.87 -12.09
C SER A 195 -10.95 -2.53 -11.17
N LEU A 196 -12.09 -1.86 -10.97
CA LEU A 196 -13.20 -2.43 -10.20
C LEU A 196 -13.67 -3.76 -10.79
N ASP A 197 -13.70 -3.89 -12.12
CA ASP A 197 -14.06 -5.15 -12.79
C ASP A 197 -13.10 -6.29 -12.43
N ARG A 198 -11.79 -6.01 -12.40
CA ARG A 198 -10.78 -7.01 -12.04
C ARG A 198 -10.89 -7.41 -10.58
N VAL A 199 -11.15 -6.45 -9.69
CA VAL A 199 -11.41 -6.75 -8.27
C VAL A 199 -12.67 -7.61 -8.16
N ALA A 200 -13.74 -7.26 -8.87
CA ALA A 200 -15.00 -7.98 -8.80
C ALA A 200 -14.86 -9.44 -9.28
N GLU A 201 -14.07 -9.69 -10.34
CA GLU A 201 -13.73 -11.03 -10.81
C GLU A 201 -12.93 -11.84 -9.77
N ILE A 202 -11.93 -11.21 -9.13
CA ILE A 202 -11.13 -11.85 -8.07
C ILE A 202 -12.02 -12.17 -6.86
N MET A 203 -12.94 -11.27 -6.53
CA MET A 203 -13.77 -11.29 -5.33
C MET A 203 -15.10 -12.04 -5.49
N ASP A 204 -15.31 -12.75 -6.61
CA ASP A 204 -16.53 -13.52 -6.92
C ASP A 204 -17.01 -14.37 -5.72
N PRO A 205 -18.28 -14.25 -5.29
CA PRO A 205 -18.81 -14.85 -4.07
C PRO A 205 -18.87 -16.37 -4.17
N ASP A 206 -18.92 -16.92 -5.39
CA ASP A 206 -18.94 -18.36 -5.64
C ASP A 206 -17.56 -18.98 -5.38
N LYS A 207 -16.50 -18.17 -5.32
CA LYS A 207 -15.14 -18.58 -4.96
C LYS A 207 -14.97 -18.78 -3.46
N HIS A 208 -14.10 -19.73 -3.12
CA HIS A 208 -13.72 -19.98 -1.74
C HIS A 208 -13.18 -18.69 -1.07
N PRO A 209 -13.51 -18.38 0.19
CA PRO A 209 -13.10 -17.13 0.83
C PRO A 209 -11.60 -16.86 0.85
N LEU A 210 -10.75 -17.89 0.72
CA LEU A 210 -9.29 -17.73 0.65
C LEU A 210 -8.74 -17.57 -0.78
N GLU A 211 -9.52 -17.86 -1.80
CA GLU A 211 -9.10 -17.78 -3.20
C GLU A 211 -8.68 -16.37 -3.64
N PRO A 212 -9.34 -15.28 -3.18
CA PRO A 212 -8.88 -13.93 -3.50
C PRO A 212 -7.44 -13.64 -3.03
N HIS A 213 -7.03 -14.15 -1.87
CA HIS A 213 -5.65 -13.97 -1.38
C HIS A 213 -4.62 -14.54 -2.36
N ILE A 214 -4.87 -15.75 -2.86
CA ILE A 214 -4.02 -16.43 -3.83
C ILE A 214 -4.05 -15.70 -5.17
N SER A 215 -5.23 -15.21 -5.58
CA SER A 215 -5.43 -14.49 -6.84
C SER A 215 -4.63 -13.19 -6.90
N PHE A 216 -4.64 -12.39 -5.82
CA PHE A 216 -3.83 -11.16 -5.74
C PHE A 216 -2.32 -11.46 -5.82
N GLN A 217 -1.85 -12.47 -5.09
CA GLN A 217 -0.42 -12.82 -5.07
C GLN A 217 0.05 -13.39 -6.42
N SER A 218 -0.72 -14.32 -6.99
CA SER A 218 -0.39 -14.99 -8.25
C SER A 218 -0.36 -14.03 -9.44
N THR A 219 -1.15 -12.96 -9.41
CA THR A 219 -1.14 -11.92 -10.46
C THR A 219 0.23 -11.26 -10.62
N HIS A 220 1.01 -11.19 -9.53
CA HIS A 220 2.29 -10.46 -9.53
C HIS A 220 3.54 -11.34 -9.37
N ILE A 221 3.37 -12.66 -9.20
CA ILE A 221 4.51 -13.57 -9.03
C ILE A 221 5.44 -13.59 -10.24
N GLN A 222 4.90 -13.39 -11.44
CA GLN A 222 5.70 -13.31 -12.67
C GLN A 222 6.55 -12.03 -12.72
N SER A 223 6.03 -10.92 -12.19
CA SER A 223 6.79 -9.66 -12.14
C SER A 223 8.05 -9.80 -11.29
N TRP A 224 7.99 -10.55 -10.19
CA TRP A 224 9.16 -10.86 -9.36
C TRP A 224 10.27 -11.56 -10.13
N ARG A 225 9.91 -12.57 -10.95
CA ARG A 225 10.89 -13.26 -11.81
C ARG A 225 11.61 -12.30 -12.75
N TRP A 226 10.87 -11.41 -13.41
CA TRP A 226 11.45 -10.45 -14.35
C TRP A 226 12.27 -9.37 -13.67
N PHE A 227 11.85 -8.94 -12.49
CA PHE A 227 12.58 -7.98 -11.67
C PHE A 227 13.92 -8.57 -11.20
N MET A 228 13.93 -9.79 -10.67
CA MET A 228 15.16 -10.47 -10.24
C MET A 228 16.14 -10.68 -11.41
N ALA A 229 15.64 -11.07 -12.59
CA ALA A 229 16.48 -11.21 -13.78
C ALA A 229 17.12 -9.88 -14.22
N ASP A 230 16.41 -8.76 -14.04
CA ASP A 230 16.94 -7.43 -14.33
C ASP A 230 18.02 -7.02 -13.32
N LEU A 231 17.78 -7.24 -12.03
CA LEU A 231 18.77 -7.02 -10.97
C LEU A 231 20.02 -7.88 -11.16
N GLU A 232 19.87 -9.16 -11.54
CA GLU A 232 20.98 -10.07 -11.82
C GLU A 232 21.84 -9.54 -12.98
N LYS A 233 21.19 -9.04 -14.05
CA LYS A 233 21.88 -8.43 -15.18
C LYS A 233 22.62 -7.16 -14.79
N GLU A 234 22.01 -6.29 -13.99
CA GLU A 234 22.65 -5.06 -13.50
C GLU A 234 23.85 -5.38 -12.59
N PHE A 235 23.68 -6.33 -11.66
CA PHE A 235 24.73 -6.77 -10.76
C PHE A 235 25.91 -7.39 -11.52
N HIS A 236 25.64 -8.27 -12.50
CA HIS A 236 26.67 -8.87 -13.34
C HIS A 236 27.46 -7.81 -14.13
N GLY A 237 26.76 -6.82 -14.70
CA GLY A 237 27.40 -5.70 -15.38
C GLY A 237 28.33 -4.92 -14.46
N LEU A 238 27.87 -4.56 -13.26
CA LEU A 238 28.71 -3.86 -12.28
C LEU A 238 29.91 -4.70 -11.82
N ALA A 239 29.73 -6.01 -11.61
CA ALA A 239 30.83 -6.90 -11.23
C ALA A 239 31.92 -6.94 -12.30
N MET A 240 31.54 -7.00 -13.58
CA MET A 240 32.49 -6.93 -14.69
C MET A 240 33.18 -5.57 -14.78
N ASP A 241 32.44 -4.47 -14.58
CA ASP A 241 33.02 -3.13 -14.55
C ASP A 241 34.09 -3.02 -13.45
N ILE A 242 33.79 -3.46 -12.22
CA ILE A 242 34.73 -3.43 -11.07
C ILE A 242 35.97 -4.28 -11.35
N LEU A 243 35.81 -5.50 -11.86
CA LEU A 243 36.93 -6.38 -12.17
C LEU A 243 37.85 -5.77 -13.24
N ASN A 244 37.30 -5.04 -14.21
CA ASN A 244 38.09 -4.35 -15.22
C ASN A 244 38.78 -3.09 -14.67
N VAL A 245 38.15 -2.37 -13.72
CA VAL A 245 38.76 -1.23 -13.01
C VAL A 245 39.97 -1.67 -12.19
N GLU A 246 39.92 -2.84 -11.56
CA GLU A 246 41.04 -3.38 -10.77
C GLU A 246 42.25 -3.77 -11.64
N ILE A 247 42.04 -3.97 -12.94
CA ILE A 247 43.09 -4.30 -13.93
C ILE A 247 43.70 -3.04 -14.56
N GLU A 248 42.93 -1.95 -14.70
CA GLU A 248 43.40 -0.66 -15.20
C GLU A 248 43.68 0.31 -14.03
N GLU A 249 44.94 0.38 -13.57
CA GLU A 249 45.45 1.22 -12.47
C GLU A 249 45.21 2.76 -12.59
N SER A 250 44.37 3.25 -13.50
CA SER A 250 44.21 4.69 -13.78
C SER A 250 42.79 5.15 -14.12
N LEU A 251 41.78 4.82 -13.31
CA LEU A 251 40.47 5.45 -13.43
C LEU A 251 40.36 6.72 -12.56
N ASP A 252 39.77 7.75 -13.16
CA ASP A 252 39.45 9.02 -12.51
C ASP A 252 38.51 8.78 -11.31
N PHE A 253 38.74 9.48 -10.21
CA PHE A 253 38.05 9.31 -8.93
C PHE A 253 36.52 9.40 -9.07
N GLU A 254 36.05 10.24 -9.99
CA GLU A 254 34.63 10.44 -10.28
C GLU A 254 33.95 9.18 -10.86
N ALA A 255 34.65 8.44 -11.74
CA ALA A 255 34.14 7.20 -12.31
C ALA A 255 34.05 6.08 -11.27
N MET A 256 35.06 5.96 -10.41
CA MET A 256 35.08 5.01 -9.30
C MET A 256 33.97 5.31 -8.28
N TYR A 257 33.78 6.59 -7.92
CA TYR A 257 32.72 7.01 -7.01
C TYR A 257 31.32 6.69 -7.56
N TYR A 258 31.09 6.91 -8.85
CA TYR A 258 29.81 6.58 -9.50
C TYR A 258 29.53 5.07 -9.47
N GLN A 259 30.53 4.24 -9.79
CA GLN A 259 30.39 2.78 -9.75
C GLN A 259 30.12 2.26 -8.33
N LEU A 260 30.85 2.73 -7.33
CA LEU A 260 30.64 2.35 -5.92
C LEU A 260 29.27 2.81 -5.40
N SER A 261 28.82 4.00 -5.78
CA SER A 261 27.48 4.50 -5.43
C SER A 261 26.37 3.64 -6.03
N ARG A 262 26.58 3.16 -7.26
CA ARG A 262 25.64 2.27 -7.96
C ARG A 262 25.65 0.85 -7.38
N LEU A 263 26.80 0.35 -6.94
CA LEU A 263 26.91 -0.92 -6.21
C LEU A 263 26.14 -0.84 -4.88
N ARG A 264 26.36 0.24 -4.11
CA ARG A 264 25.64 0.49 -2.86
C ARG A 264 24.13 0.61 -3.10
N TYR A 265 23.71 1.24 -4.19
CA TYR A 265 22.31 1.31 -4.58
C TYR A 265 21.68 -0.09 -4.79
N ILE A 266 22.38 -1.01 -5.47
CA ILE A 266 21.90 -2.39 -5.64
C ILE A 266 21.91 -3.15 -4.31
N GLU A 267 22.98 -3.04 -3.52
CA GLU A 267 23.08 -3.67 -2.19
C GLU A 267 21.91 -3.25 -1.29
N THR A 268 21.52 -1.98 -1.29
CA THR A 268 20.39 -1.49 -0.48
C THR A 268 19.01 -1.98 -0.93
N ARG A 269 18.93 -2.65 -2.09
CA ARG A 269 17.67 -3.16 -2.67
C ARG A 269 17.57 -4.68 -2.69
N LEU A 270 18.65 -5.40 -2.34
CA LEU A 270 18.67 -6.86 -2.15
C LEU A 270 18.32 -7.21 -0.69
#